data_AF-A0A843CBA9-F1
#
_entry.id   AF-A0A843CBA9-F1
#
_cell.length_a   1.000
_cell.length_b   1.000
_cell.length_c   1.000
_cell.angle_alpha   90.00
_cell.angle_beta   90.00
_cell.angle_gamma   90.00
#
_symmetry.space_group_name_H-M   'P 1'
#
loop_
_entity.id
_entity.type
_entity.pdbx_description
1 polymer ?
#
loop_
_entity_poly.entity_id
_entity_poly.type
_entity_poly.pdbx_seq_one_letter_code
_entity_poly.pdbx_strand_id
1 'polypeptide(L)' 'DYSYHWEHRAQRGLVHRWDNAPDHPELQTFPKHFHNGSDKNVKESELDEDPGVAIRVVLGSIRIKLTEYL' A
#
# COMPACT_ATOMS: atom_id res chain seq x y z
N ASP A 1 -9.75 2.24 -11.87
CA ASP A 1 -8.88 2.56 -10.74
C ASP A 1 -7.90 1.45 -10.48
N TYR A 2 -6.62 1.79 -10.39
CA TYR A 2 -5.55 0.83 -10.17
C TYR A 2 -5.13 0.90 -8.71
N SER A 3 -5.59 -0.06 -7.91
CA SER A 3 -5.12 -0.29 -6.54
C SER A 3 -4.00 -1.35 -6.57
N TYR A 4 -2.92 -1.15 -5.83
CA TYR A 4 -1.88 -2.17 -5.66
C TYR A 4 -2.14 -2.96 -4.39
N HIS A 5 -2.06 -4.29 -4.46
CA HIS A 5 -2.32 -5.16 -3.33
C HIS A 5 -1.20 -6.19 -3.19
N TRP A 6 -0.55 -6.22 -2.03
CA TRP A 6 0.35 -7.28 -1.62
C TRP A 6 -0.24 -8.05 -0.45
N GLU A 7 -0.72 -9.25 -0.77
CA GLU A 7 -1.28 -10.22 0.17
C GLU A 7 -0.18 -11.13 0.69
N HIS A 8 -0.03 -11.24 2.01
CA HIS A 8 0.75 -12.31 2.60
C HIS A 8 0.18 -12.82 3.93
N ARG A 9 -1.12 -12.63 4.17
CA ARG A 9 -1.79 -13.03 5.41
C ARG A 9 -1.54 -14.49 5.78
N ALA A 10 -1.51 -15.41 4.80
CA ALA A 10 -1.26 -16.83 5.05
C ALA A 10 0.11 -17.11 5.70
N GLN A 11 1.12 -16.30 5.42
CA GLN A 11 2.47 -16.51 5.93
C GLN A 11 2.79 -15.65 7.16
N ARG A 12 2.18 -14.46 7.26
CA ARG A 12 2.58 -13.43 8.25
C ARG A 12 1.43 -12.64 8.85
N GLY A 13 0.20 -12.88 8.43
CA GLY A 13 -0.97 -12.13 8.90
C GLY A 13 -1.05 -10.68 8.42
N LEU A 14 -0.18 -10.23 7.48
CA LEU A 14 -0.21 -8.85 6.99
C LEU A 14 -0.76 -8.72 5.56
N VAL A 15 -1.29 -7.53 5.31
CA VAL A 15 -1.75 -7.05 4.00
C VAL A 15 -1.21 -5.65 3.79
N HIS A 16 -0.65 -5.38 2.61
CA HIS A 16 -0.27 -4.03 2.23
C HIS A 16 -1.06 -3.64 0.99
N ARG A 17 -1.81 -2.53 1.04
CA ARG A 17 -2.70 -2.15 -0.07
C ARG A 17 -2.69 -0.65 -0.28
N TRP A 18 -2.34 -0.22 -1.48
CA TRP A 18 -2.52 1.13 -1.96
C TRP A 18 -3.86 1.18 -2.66
N ASP A 19 -4.82 1.86 -2.04
CA ASP A 19 -6.22 1.88 -2.44
C ASP A 19 -6.65 3.33 -2.74
N ASN A 20 -7.79 3.45 -3.42
CA ASN A 20 -8.38 4.74 -3.76
C ASN A 20 -9.91 4.74 -3.69
N ALA A 21 -10.50 3.73 -3.02
CA ALA A 21 -11.88 3.82 -2.59
C ALA A 21 -12.09 5.14 -1.81
N PRO A 22 -13.23 5.83 -1.98
CA PRO A 22 -13.51 7.10 -1.31
C PRO A 22 -13.93 6.88 0.15
N ASP A 23 -13.21 6.02 0.87
CA ASP A 23 -13.18 5.91 2.32
C ASP A 23 -11.91 6.61 2.84
N HIS A 24 -11.94 7.07 4.10
CA HIS A 24 -10.90 7.92 4.70
C HIS A 24 -10.80 9.40 4.22
N PRO A 25 -11.90 10.17 4.23
CA PRO A 25 -11.88 11.61 3.88
C PRO A 25 -11.05 12.49 4.82
N GLU A 26 -10.63 11.98 5.96
CA GLU A 26 -9.75 12.65 6.90
C GLU A 26 -8.29 12.78 6.40
N LEU A 27 -7.90 12.03 5.37
CA LEU A 27 -6.55 12.01 4.82
C LEU A 27 -6.32 13.13 3.80
N GLN A 28 -5.10 13.68 3.77
CA GLN A 28 -4.68 14.73 2.83
C GLN A 28 -4.60 14.23 1.39
N THR A 29 -4.31 12.95 1.19
CA THR A 29 -4.20 12.30 -0.12
C THR A 29 -5.52 11.69 -0.60
N PHE A 30 -6.63 11.95 0.10
CA PHE A 30 -7.96 11.46 -0.26
C PHE A 30 -8.27 11.67 -1.76
N PRO A 31 -8.77 10.63 -2.48
CA PRO A 31 -9.24 9.34 -1.96
C PRO A 31 -8.13 8.29 -1.76
N LYS A 32 -6.90 8.62 -2.11
CA LYS A 32 -5.80 7.66 -2.04
C LYS A 32 -5.38 7.42 -0.60
N HIS A 33 -5.13 6.17 -0.29
CA HIS A 33 -4.64 5.77 1.03
C HIS A 33 -3.88 4.45 0.96
N PHE A 34 -3.15 4.15 2.03
CA PHE A 34 -2.32 2.96 2.14
C PHE A 34 -2.64 2.20 3.43
N HIS A 35 -3.15 0.97 3.28
CA HIS A 35 -3.24 0.00 4.37
C HIS A 35 -1.86 -0.61 4.61
N ASN A 36 -1.23 -0.29 5.75
CA ASN A 36 0.12 -0.69 6.08
C ASN A 36 0.13 -1.89 7.04
N GLY A 37 0.17 -3.09 6.47
CA GLY A 37 0.26 -4.35 7.21
C GLY A 37 -1.05 -4.84 7.82
N SER A 38 -2.11 -4.02 7.84
CA SER A 38 -3.45 -4.44 8.22
C SER A 38 -4.48 -3.49 7.62
N ASP A 39 -5.72 -3.94 7.44
CA ASP A 39 -6.79 -3.07 6.91
C ASP A 39 -7.10 -1.88 7.83
N LYS A 40 -6.76 -1.95 9.13
CA LYS A 40 -7.00 -0.89 10.11
C LYS A 40 -5.87 0.15 10.22
N ASN A 41 -4.68 -0.15 9.72
CA ASN A 41 -3.53 0.76 9.80
C ASN A 41 -3.43 1.58 8.51
N VAL A 42 -4.28 2.60 8.41
CA VAL A 42 -4.42 3.44 7.21
C VAL A 42 -3.51 4.64 7.30
N LYS A 43 -2.84 4.96 6.19
CA LYS A 43 -1.93 6.10 6.04
C LYS A 43 -2.18 6.82 4.73
N GLU A 44 -1.62 8.01 4.60
CA GLU A 44 -1.50 8.71 3.33
C GLU A 44 -0.80 7.83 2.28
N SER A 45 -1.24 7.91 1.03
CA SER A 45 -0.57 7.24 -0.09
C SER A 45 0.26 8.25 -0.89
N GLU A 46 1.57 8.09 -0.84
CA GLU A 46 2.54 8.93 -1.56
C GLU A 46 2.91 8.36 -2.96
N LEU A 47 2.10 7.44 -3.51
CA LEU A 47 2.35 6.92 -4.85
C LEU A 47 2.14 8.01 -5.91
N ASP A 48 3.11 8.12 -6.80
CA ASP A 48 3.05 8.95 -8.00
C ASP A 48 1.85 8.55 -8.88
N GLU A 49 1.30 9.50 -9.63
CA GLU A 49 0.24 9.24 -10.62
C GLU A 49 0.75 8.44 -11.81
N ASP A 50 2.06 8.52 -12.12
CA ASP A 50 2.68 7.70 -13.14
C ASP A 50 2.74 6.22 -12.69
N PRO A 51 2.05 5.29 -13.38
CA PRO A 51 2.00 3.89 -12.97
C PRO A 51 3.37 3.20 -13.00
N GLY A 52 4.28 3.66 -13.86
CA GLY A 52 5.64 3.13 -13.98
C GLY A 52 6.53 3.54 -12.82
N VAL A 53 6.34 4.74 -12.27
CA VAL A 53 6.96 5.18 -11.01
C VAL A 53 6.33 4.44 -9.83
N ALA A 54 5.00 4.41 -9.75
CA ALA A 54 4.26 3.78 -8.66
C ALA A 54 4.62 2.29 -8.48
N ILE A 55 4.64 1.51 -9.56
CA ILE A 55 4.98 0.07 -9.47
C ILE A 55 6.42 -0.15 -8.97
N ARG A 56 7.37 0.72 -9.33
CA ARG A 56 8.76 0.60 -8.85
C ARG A 56 8.85 0.85 -7.35
N VAL A 57 8.10 1.83 -6.85
CA VAL A 57 7.99 2.09 -5.40
C VAL A 57 7.39 0.89 -4.70
N VAL A 58 6.25 0.36 -5.17
CA VAL A 58 5.58 -0.81 -4.60
C VAL A 58 6.52 -2.02 -4.53
N LEU A 59 7.17 -2.38 -5.65
CA LEU A 59 8.10 -3.50 -5.70
C LEU A 59 9.34 -3.27 -4.82
N GLY A 60 9.82 -2.03 -4.73
CA GLY A 60 10.90 -1.63 -3.82
C GLY A 60 10.52 -1.82 -2.35
N SER A 61 9.33 -1.36 -1.95
CA SER A 61 8.79 -1.54 -0.60
C SER A 61 8.63 -3.02 -0.26
N ILE A 62 8.11 -3.83 -1.19
CA ILE A 62 8.00 -5.30 -1.01
C ILE A 62 9.38 -5.91 -0.80
N ARG A 63 10.38 -5.55 -1.62
CA ARG A 63 11.75 -6.06 -1.50
C ARG A 63 12.34 -5.74 -0.12
N ILE A 64 12.24 -4.48 0.33
CA ILE A 64 12.74 -4.06 1.66
C ILE A 64 12.02 -4.85 2.75
N LYS A 65 10.69 -4.96 2.70
CA LYS A 65 9.93 -5.69 3.71
C LYS A 65 10.30 -7.17 3.76
N LEU A 66 10.51 -7.81 2.61
CA LEU A 66 10.96 -9.19 2.56
C LEU A 66 12.34 -9.39 3.19
N THR A 67 13.25 -8.40 3.09
CA THR A 67 14.56 -8.47 3.76
C THR A 67 14.48 -8.33 5.27
N GLU A 68 13.42 -7.73 5.83
CA GLU A 68 13.20 -7.69 7.29
C GLU A 68 12.80 -9.05 7.88
N TYR A 69 12.44 -10.03 7.03
CA TYR A 69 12.04 -11.38 7.44
C TYR A 69 13.10 -12.45 7.19
N LEU A 70 14.29 -12.05 6.73
CA LEU A 70 15.46 -12.91 6.60
C LEU A 70 16.31 -12.83 7.88
#